data_AF-A0A8J3QKP8-F1
#
_entry.id   AF-A0A8J3QKP8-F1
#
_cell.length_a   1.000
_cell.length_b   1.000
_cell.length_c   1.000
_cell.angle_alpha   90.00
_cell.angle_beta   90.00
_cell.angle_gamma   90.00
#
_symmetry.space_group_name_H-M   'P 1'
#
loop_
_entity.id
_entity.type
_entity.pdbx_description
1 polymer ?
#
loop_
_entity_poly.entity_id
_entity_poly.type
_entity_poly.pdbx_seq_one_letter_code
_entity_poly.pdbx_strand_id
1 'polypeptide(L)'
;MTGSPGRWLVALPADRWPGVDPAGDGVVALTAEELTEAGRRGVHAAAFHEVVAGDARPAGSTVDVFLPAYRGKRLALLLGWLVAARLHRGGVRVAWHLDKRQGPDSVRRLLVEHGWRLDAGREGRGVVLTGEPAGPIAAPEPESFSAEVGDRRLDFAADFGVFSPGHVDEGTRLLLEVALRGPAAPVVADIGIGYGPLATGIVANGVAERAVGTDIDALALWLALRNADANGVPLSVECSADPGAVPPTPLTVCNVPTHIDAARSAALMTGLLARARSGRLLAVVHASLAERYARYFADAGLSPVRHPGPQHVVFDARG
;
A
#
# COMPACT_ATOMS: atom_id res chain seq x y z
N MET A 1 19.62 -14.09 -23.05
CA MET A 1 19.96 -12.65 -23.02
C MET A 1 18.66 -11.87 -22.87
N THR A 2 18.24 -11.53 -21.66
CA THR A 2 17.08 -10.65 -21.46
C THR A 2 17.58 -9.20 -21.49
N GLY A 3 17.34 -8.49 -22.59
CA GLY A 3 17.74 -7.09 -22.73
C GLY A 3 17.15 -6.20 -21.63
N SER A 4 17.81 -5.09 -21.32
CA SER A 4 17.23 -4.09 -20.44
C SER A 4 15.93 -3.56 -21.04
N PRO A 5 14.87 -3.41 -20.24
CA PRO A 5 13.61 -2.83 -20.69
C PRO A 5 13.84 -1.45 -21.31
N GLY A 6 13.46 -1.24 -22.57
CA GLY A 6 13.54 0.05 -23.26
C GLY A 6 12.66 1.09 -22.58
N ARG A 7 11.44 0.72 -22.18
CA ARG A 7 10.48 1.63 -21.52
C ARG A 7 10.00 1.11 -20.18
N TRP A 8 10.07 1.95 -19.13
CA TRP A 8 9.42 1.71 -17.85
C TRP A 8 8.20 2.60 -17.64
N LEU A 9 7.14 2.05 -17.04
CA LEU A 9 6.01 2.82 -16.54
C LEU A 9 6.04 2.82 -15.01
N VAL A 10 5.83 3.98 -14.40
CA VAL A 10 5.58 4.11 -12.95
C VAL A 10 4.11 4.41 -12.76
N ALA A 11 3.39 3.43 -12.20
CA ALA A 11 1.94 3.25 -12.28
C ALA A 11 1.44 2.99 -13.71
N LEU A 12 0.28 2.33 -13.83
CA LEU A 12 -0.36 2.15 -15.14
C LEU A 12 -1.15 3.42 -15.54
N PRO A 13 -1.22 3.73 -16.84
CA PRO A 13 -2.08 4.80 -17.32
C PRO A 13 -3.55 4.47 -17.00
N ALA A 14 -4.27 5.43 -16.42
CA ALA A 14 -5.72 5.38 -16.41
C ALA A 14 -6.26 5.42 -17.86
N ASP A 15 -7.48 4.91 -18.10
CA ASP A 15 -8.15 4.79 -19.41
C ASP A 15 -8.11 6.04 -20.32
N ARG A 16 -7.89 7.21 -19.71
CA ARG A 16 -7.74 8.52 -20.34
C ARG A 16 -6.40 8.77 -21.06
N TRP A 17 -5.45 7.84 -21.00
CA TRP A 17 -4.19 7.87 -21.79
C TRP A 17 -4.12 6.73 -22.82
N PRO A 18 -5.08 6.63 -23.76
CA PRO A 18 -5.21 5.47 -24.66
C PRO A 18 -4.08 5.32 -25.68
N GLY A 19 -3.20 6.32 -25.82
CA GLY A 19 -2.04 6.29 -26.73
C GLY A 19 -0.75 5.78 -26.11
N VAL A 20 -0.70 5.59 -24.79
CA VAL A 20 0.45 4.97 -24.13
C VAL A 20 0.20 3.47 -24.10
N ASP A 21 0.69 2.77 -25.14
CA ASP A 21 0.70 1.32 -25.13
C ASP A 21 1.48 0.84 -23.90
N PRO A 22 0.82 0.12 -22.99
CA PRO A 22 1.45 -0.44 -21.81
C PRO A 22 2.33 -1.65 -22.12
N ALA A 23 2.49 -2.02 -23.40
CA ALA A 23 3.61 -2.81 -23.92
C ALA A 23 4.96 -2.09 -23.77
N GLY A 24 5.16 -1.36 -22.67
CA GLY A 24 6.48 -1.09 -22.14
C GLY A 24 7.10 -2.39 -21.64
N ASP A 25 8.40 -2.36 -21.44
CA ASP A 25 9.16 -3.55 -21.06
C ASP A 25 9.19 -3.77 -19.53
N GLY A 26 8.75 -2.78 -18.73
CA GLY A 26 8.70 -2.84 -17.27
C GLY A 26 7.65 -1.92 -16.63
N VAL A 27 7.01 -2.36 -15.54
CA VAL A 27 6.04 -1.59 -14.75
C VAL A 27 6.44 -1.57 -13.28
N VAL A 28 6.55 -0.38 -12.68
CA VAL A 28 6.50 -0.22 -11.23
C VAL A 28 5.04 -0.04 -10.84
N ALA A 29 4.47 -1.08 -10.26
CA ALA A 29 3.09 -1.09 -9.82
C ALA A 29 2.95 -0.43 -8.44
N LEU A 30 2.05 0.54 -8.34
CA LEU A 30 1.64 1.14 -7.07
C LEU A 30 0.53 0.34 -6.40
N THR A 31 -0.14 -0.56 -7.12
CA THR A 31 -1.22 -1.39 -6.58
C THR A 31 -1.18 -2.84 -7.04
N ALA A 32 -1.83 -3.72 -6.28
CA ALA A 32 -2.00 -5.14 -6.65
C ALA A 32 -2.80 -5.32 -7.96
N GLU A 33 -3.72 -4.39 -8.27
CA GLU A 33 -4.48 -4.38 -9.52
C GLU A 33 -3.56 -4.12 -10.72
N GLU A 34 -2.61 -3.19 -10.58
CA GLU A 34 -1.60 -2.91 -11.61
C GLU A 34 -0.65 -4.09 -11.83
N LEU A 35 -0.23 -4.79 -10.76
CA LEU A 35 0.57 -6.02 -10.88
C LEU A 35 -0.18 -7.10 -11.67
N THR A 36 -1.45 -7.32 -11.32
CA THR A 36 -2.31 -8.31 -11.99
C THR A 36 -2.47 -7.97 -13.47
N GLU A 37 -2.74 -6.70 -13.78
CA GLU A 37 -2.96 -6.25 -15.15
C GLU A 37 -1.68 -6.33 -16.00
N ALA A 38 -0.53 -5.95 -15.44
CA ALA A 38 0.76 -6.12 -16.12
C ALA A 38 1.07 -7.61 -16.39
N GLY A 39 0.80 -8.48 -15.42
CA GLY A 39 0.96 -9.93 -15.57
C GLY A 39 0.08 -10.53 -16.67
N ARG A 40 -1.20 -10.11 -16.77
CA ARG A 40 -2.10 -10.52 -17.87
C ARG A 40 -1.59 -10.11 -19.24
N ARG A 41 -0.87 -8.99 -19.31
CA ARG A 41 -0.26 -8.45 -20.54
C ARG A 41 1.12 -9.04 -20.84
N GLY A 42 1.65 -9.92 -19.98
CA GLY A 42 2.98 -10.50 -20.13
C GLY A 42 4.12 -9.49 -19.93
N VAL A 43 3.84 -8.37 -19.27
CA VAL A 43 4.82 -7.31 -19.00
C VAL A 43 5.49 -7.59 -17.66
N HIS A 44 6.81 -7.38 -17.59
CA HIS A 44 7.52 -7.46 -16.32
C HIS A 44 7.02 -6.37 -15.37
N ALA A 45 6.60 -6.75 -14.17
CA ALA A 45 6.17 -5.79 -13.15
C ALA A 45 6.77 -6.13 -11.79
N ALA A 46 7.03 -5.09 -11.01
CA ALA A 46 7.44 -5.18 -9.62
C ALA A 46 6.66 -4.15 -8.80
N ALA A 47 6.33 -4.50 -7.56
CA ALA A 47 5.63 -3.60 -6.66
C ALA A 47 6.54 -2.45 -6.24
N PHE A 48 5.96 -1.28 -5.99
CA PHE A 48 6.70 -0.08 -5.58
C PHE A 48 7.70 -0.35 -4.45
N HIS A 49 7.29 -1.03 -3.38
CA HIS A 49 8.14 -1.29 -2.22
C HIS A 49 9.35 -2.20 -2.54
N GLU A 50 9.22 -3.14 -3.48
CA GLU A 50 10.31 -4.00 -3.95
C GLU A 50 11.33 -3.20 -4.77
N VAL A 51 10.83 -2.34 -5.66
CA VAL A 51 11.65 -1.43 -6.48
C VAL A 51 12.40 -0.44 -5.59
N VAL A 52 11.76 0.05 -4.52
CA VAL A 52 12.40 0.88 -3.49
C VAL A 52 13.52 0.13 -2.76
N ALA A 53 13.32 -1.15 -2.42
CA ALA A 53 14.31 -1.97 -1.73
C ALA A 53 15.54 -2.28 -2.59
N GLY A 54 15.36 -2.39 -3.91
CA GLY A 54 16.47 -2.53 -4.86
C GLY A 54 16.24 -3.52 -5.99
N ASP A 55 15.05 -4.11 -6.11
CA ASP A 55 14.76 -5.16 -7.09
C ASP A 55 14.44 -4.63 -8.51
N ALA A 56 14.70 -3.35 -8.77
CA ALA A 56 14.42 -2.72 -10.05
C ALA A 56 15.55 -2.92 -11.08
N ARG A 57 15.18 -3.25 -12.32
CA ARG A 57 16.11 -3.14 -13.46
C ARG A 57 16.05 -1.71 -14.01
N PRO A 58 17.19 -1.02 -14.20
CA PRO A 58 17.16 0.31 -14.78
C PRO A 58 16.64 0.33 -16.21
N ALA A 59 16.05 1.46 -16.61
CA ALA A 59 15.48 1.68 -17.92
C ALA A 59 16.56 1.81 -19.02
N GLY A 60 16.19 1.40 -20.23
CA GLY A 60 17.03 1.44 -21.43
C GLY A 60 16.89 2.73 -22.24
N SER A 61 15.70 3.32 -22.34
CA SER A 61 15.48 4.56 -23.11
C SER A 61 14.51 5.57 -22.49
N THR A 62 13.42 5.13 -21.85
CA THR A 62 12.37 6.05 -21.36
C THR A 62 11.74 5.58 -20.06
N VAL A 63 11.34 6.53 -19.20
CA VAL A 63 10.48 6.30 -18.02
C VAL A 63 9.26 7.20 -18.10
N ASP A 64 8.06 6.62 -18.10
CA ASP A 64 6.81 7.34 -18.03
C ASP A 64 6.21 7.23 -16.63
N VAL A 65 5.90 8.37 -16.01
CA VAL A 65 5.34 8.43 -14.66
C VAL A 65 3.89 8.90 -14.74
N PHE A 66 2.96 8.06 -14.29
CA PHE A 66 1.55 8.38 -14.18
C PHE A 66 1.23 8.68 -12.73
N LEU A 67 1.13 9.97 -12.37
CA LEU A 67 0.77 10.34 -11.01
C LEU A 67 -0.69 9.91 -10.73
N PRO A 68 -0.98 9.18 -9.65
CA PRO A 68 -2.36 8.84 -9.30
C PRO A 68 -3.12 10.09 -8.83
N ALA A 69 -4.33 10.31 -9.37
CA ALA A 69 -5.13 11.50 -9.05
C ALA A 69 -5.71 11.52 -7.63
N TYR A 70 -5.84 10.36 -6.99
CA TYR A 70 -6.38 10.20 -5.65
C TYR A 70 -5.33 10.42 -4.54
N ARG A 71 -4.07 10.67 -4.90
CA ARG A 71 -2.96 10.88 -3.97
C ARG A 71 -2.54 12.34 -3.94
N GLY A 72 -2.01 12.79 -2.79
CA GLY A 72 -1.48 14.14 -2.63
C GLY A 72 -0.27 14.40 -3.54
N LYS A 73 -0.04 15.66 -3.89
CA LYS A 73 1.07 16.09 -4.77
C LYS A 73 2.46 15.70 -4.23
N ARG A 74 2.60 15.52 -2.91
CA ARG A 74 3.85 15.05 -2.26
C ARG A 74 4.30 13.68 -2.80
N LEU A 75 3.39 12.82 -3.27
CA LEU A 75 3.76 11.56 -3.91
C LEU A 75 4.67 11.77 -5.12
N ALA A 76 4.55 12.90 -5.84
CA ALA A 76 5.45 13.20 -6.95
C ALA A 76 6.92 13.30 -6.51
N LEU A 77 7.21 13.76 -5.29
CA LEU A 77 8.58 13.77 -4.77
C LEU A 77 9.12 12.36 -4.59
N LEU A 78 8.32 11.47 -4.03
CA LEU A 78 8.72 10.09 -3.76
C LEU A 78 8.93 9.33 -5.07
N LEU A 79 8.01 9.48 -6.03
CA LEU A 79 8.18 8.90 -7.36
C LEU A 79 9.37 9.52 -8.09
N GLY A 80 9.63 10.81 -7.88
CA GLY A 80 10.78 11.50 -8.49
C GLY A 80 12.09 10.95 -7.97
N TRP A 81 12.20 10.78 -6.65
CA TRP A 81 13.32 10.08 -6.06
C TRP A 81 13.46 8.65 -6.60
N LEU A 82 12.38 7.87 -6.61
CA LEU A 82 12.39 6.49 -7.11
C LEU A 82 12.94 6.43 -8.54
N VAL A 83 12.41 7.25 -9.44
CA VAL A 83 12.86 7.30 -10.84
C VAL A 83 14.34 7.64 -10.90
N ALA A 84 14.78 8.70 -10.21
CA ALA A 84 16.18 9.13 -10.25
C ALA A 84 17.15 8.11 -9.66
N ALA A 85 16.75 7.41 -8.58
CA ALA A 85 17.62 6.50 -7.84
C ALA A 85 17.61 5.06 -8.38
N ARG A 86 16.48 4.60 -8.96
CA ARG A 86 16.27 3.18 -9.29
C ARG A 86 16.08 2.90 -10.77
N LEU A 87 15.52 3.84 -11.53
CA LEU A 87 15.10 3.59 -12.93
C LEU A 87 15.92 4.37 -13.95
N HIS A 88 16.38 5.57 -13.62
CA HIS A 88 17.06 6.46 -14.53
C HIS A 88 18.57 6.17 -14.60
N ARG A 89 19.08 6.02 -15.81
CA ARG A 89 20.52 6.11 -16.14
C ARG A 89 20.69 7.24 -17.15
N GLY A 90 21.84 7.92 -17.13
CA GLY A 90 22.08 9.07 -18.02
C GLY A 90 21.69 8.78 -19.47
N GLY A 91 20.96 9.71 -20.10
CA GLY A 91 20.40 9.55 -21.45
C GLY A 91 18.98 8.97 -21.50
N VAL A 92 18.40 8.56 -20.36
CA VAL A 92 17.00 8.13 -20.27
C VAL A 92 16.08 9.35 -20.17
N ARG A 93 15.11 9.46 -21.06
CA ARG A 93 14.09 10.53 -20.99
C ARG A 93 13.02 10.17 -19.96
N VAL A 94 12.66 11.10 -19.08
CA VAL A 94 11.52 10.94 -18.16
C VAL A 94 10.35 11.80 -18.63
N ALA A 95 9.15 11.22 -18.67
CA ALA A 95 7.91 11.90 -19.01
C ALA A 95 6.87 11.72 -17.89
N TRP A 96 6.35 12.82 -17.34
CA TRP A 96 5.33 12.83 -16.30
C TRP A 96 3.97 13.17 -16.89
N HIS A 97 3.03 12.23 -16.84
CA HIS A 97 1.70 12.34 -17.44
C HIS A 97 0.68 12.79 -16.41
N LEU A 98 0.10 13.98 -16.59
CA LEU A 98 -0.73 14.65 -15.59
C LEU A 98 -2.08 15.14 -16.18
N ASP A 99 -3.17 14.98 -15.42
CA ASP A 99 -4.42 15.70 -15.66
C ASP A 99 -4.32 17.16 -15.23
N LYS A 100 -5.15 18.01 -15.86
CA LYS A 100 -5.34 19.39 -15.40
C LYS A 100 -5.76 19.46 -13.93
N ARG A 101 -6.62 18.54 -13.46
CA ARG A 101 -7.10 18.51 -12.06
C ARG A 101 -6.01 18.14 -11.06
N GLN A 102 -4.92 17.53 -11.51
CA GLN A 102 -3.79 17.17 -10.64
C GLN A 102 -2.86 18.37 -10.37
N GLY A 103 -3.13 19.52 -10.99
CA GLY A 103 -2.34 20.74 -10.85
C GLY A 103 -0.92 20.60 -11.40
N PRO A 104 -0.74 20.40 -12.73
CA PRO A 104 0.56 20.15 -13.34
C PRO A 104 1.61 21.21 -13.03
N ASP A 105 1.23 22.48 -12.96
CA ASP A 105 2.16 23.57 -12.63
C ASP A 105 2.69 23.46 -11.20
N SER A 106 1.85 23.03 -10.25
CA SER A 106 2.30 22.77 -8.88
C SER A 106 3.22 21.56 -8.81
N VAL A 107 2.90 20.48 -9.54
CA VAL A 107 3.73 19.27 -9.61
C VAL A 107 5.09 19.60 -10.24
N ARG A 108 5.11 20.36 -11.34
CA ARG A 108 6.32 20.83 -11.99
C ARG A 108 7.18 21.65 -11.03
N ARG A 109 6.57 22.65 -10.36
CA ARG A 109 7.28 23.49 -9.40
C ARG A 109 7.92 22.64 -8.30
N LEU A 110 7.14 21.73 -7.72
CA LEU A 110 7.59 20.84 -6.66
C LEU A 110 8.78 19.98 -7.10
N LEU A 111 8.71 19.36 -8.28
CA LEU A 111 9.81 18.57 -8.83
C LEU A 111 11.05 19.42 -9.13
N VAL A 112 10.88 20.61 -9.73
CA VAL A 112 11.98 21.51 -10.07
C VAL A 112 12.72 22.00 -8.81
N GLU A 113 11.96 22.36 -7.77
CA GLU A 113 12.53 22.72 -6.45
C GLU A 113 13.34 21.57 -5.84
N HIS A 114 13.04 20.33 -6.21
CA HIS A 114 13.72 19.11 -5.74
C HIS A 114 14.68 18.52 -6.77
N GLY A 115 15.26 19.37 -7.63
CA GLY A 115 16.39 18.99 -8.48
C GLY A 115 16.01 18.40 -9.83
N TRP A 116 14.78 18.59 -10.32
CA TRP A 116 14.40 18.23 -11.68
C TRP A 116 14.55 19.38 -12.67
N ARG A 117 14.92 19.07 -13.92
CA ARG A 117 14.80 20.00 -15.06
C ARG A 117 13.67 19.50 -15.94
N LEU A 118 12.60 20.28 -16.07
CA LEU A 118 11.38 19.85 -16.74
C LEU A 118 10.83 20.93 -17.67
N ASP A 119 10.55 20.52 -18.90
CA ASP A 119 9.78 21.28 -19.87
C ASP A 119 8.33 20.79 -19.89
N ALA A 120 7.39 21.72 -20.03
CA ALA A 120 5.97 21.39 -20.09
C ALA A 120 5.50 21.35 -21.54
N GLY A 121 4.88 20.23 -21.91
CA GLY A 121 4.18 20.02 -23.17
C GLY A 121 2.70 19.73 -22.97
N ARG A 122 1.95 19.68 -24.07
CA ARG A 122 0.58 19.20 -24.09
C ARG A 122 0.49 17.93 -24.91
N GLU A 123 -0.24 16.95 -24.40
CA GLU A 123 -0.56 15.71 -25.11
C GLU A 123 -2.06 15.43 -24.92
N GLY A 124 -2.82 15.49 -26.02
CA GLY A 124 -4.29 15.42 -25.98
C GLY A 124 -4.91 16.44 -25.02
N ARG A 125 -5.61 15.96 -23.99
CA ARG A 125 -6.23 16.79 -22.95
C ARG A 125 -5.37 16.96 -21.69
N GLY A 126 -4.24 16.27 -21.61
CA GLY A 126 -3.32 16.27 -20.47
C GLY A 126 -2.13 17.20 -20.63
N VAL A 127 -1.31 17.23 -19.59
CA VAL A 127 -0.01 17.91 -19.57
C VAL A 127 1.07 16.84 -19.40
N VAL A 128 2.14 16.95 -20.17
CA VAL A 128 3.31 16.09 -20.05
C VAL A 128 4.49 16.94 -19.63
N LEU A 129 5.14 16.59 -18.53
CA LEU A 129 6.40 17.22 -18.12
C LEU A 129 7.55 16.31 -18.53
N THR A 130 8.43 16.78 -19.40
CA THR A 130 9.53 15.97 -19.92
C THR A 130 10.86 16.52 -19.44
N GLY A 131 11.76 15.63 -19.03
CA GLY A 131 13.12 16.00 -18.68
C GLY A 131 13.86 14.94 -17.90
N GLU A 132 14.75 15.38 -17.02
CA GLU A 132 15.68 14.52 -16.28
C GLU A 132 16.04 15.13 -14.91
N PRO A 133 16.48 14.30 -13.94
CA PRO A 133 17.05 14.81 -12.71
C PRO A 133 18.37 15.56 -12.99
N ALA A 134 18.56 16.73 -12.37
CA ALA A 134 19.77 17.54 -12.50
C ALA A 134 21.01 16.94 -11.79
N GLY A 135 20.80 15.90 -10.98
CA GLY A 135 21.78 15.20 -10.16
C GLY A 135 21.09 14.17 -9.27
N PRO A 136 21.77 13.64 -8.24
CA PRO A 136 21.15 12.78 -7.24
C PRO A 136 19.97 13.49 -6.57
N ILE A 137 18.82 12.79 -6.49
CA ILE A 137 17.63 13.28 -5.79
C ILE A 137 17.61 12.61 -4.41
N ALA A 138 17.33 13.37 -3.36
CA ALA A 138 17.17 12.83 -2.01
C ALA A 138 15.79 12.16 -1.87
N ALA A 139 15.72 11.08 -1.09
CA ALA A 139 14.44 10.49 -0.72
C ALA A 139 13.66 11.48 0.16
N PRO A 140 12.37 11.76 -0.12
CA PRO A 140 11.58 12.58 0.78
C PRO A 140 11.29 11.79 2.06
N GLU A 141 11.46 12.43 3.21
CA GLU A 141 11.07 11.85 4.50
C GLU A 141 9.54 11.91 4.66
N PRO A 142 8.88 10.78 4.97
CA PRO A 142 7.46 10.79 5.30
C PRO A 142 7.20 11.51 6.63
N GLU A 143 6.02 12.13 6.74
CA GLU A 143 5.47 12.56 8.02
C GLU A 143 5.43 11.40 9.04
N SER A 144 5.83 11.70 10.28
CA SER A 144 5.98 10.71 11.36
C SER A 144 5.32 11.18 12.65
N PHE A 145 4.87 10.24 13.48
CA PHE A 145 4.27 10.47 14.79
C PHE A 145 4.55 9.30 15.74
N SER A 146 4.55 9.55 17.06
CA SER A 146 4.58 8.48 18.07
C SER A 146 3.17 8.16 18.56
N ALA A 147 2.91 6.91 18.93
CA ALA A 147 1.67 6.49 19.60
C ALA A 147 1.95 5.48 20.72
N GLU A 148 1.16 5.56 21.79
CA GLU A 148 1.12 4.53 22.82
C GLU A 148 0.22 3.37 22.35
N VAL A 149 0.77 2.16 22.32
CA VAL A 149 0.09 0.93 21.93
C VAL A 149 0.41 -0.14 22.97
N GLY A 150 -0.58 -0.48 23.80
CA GLY A 150 -0.34 -1.33 24.97
C GLY A 150 0.64 -0.66 25.93
N ASP A 151 1.70 -1.37 26.31
CA ASP A 151 2.77 -0.87 27.20
C ASP A 151 3.99 -0.34 26.42
N ARG A 152 3.82 -0.07 25.11
CA ARG A 152 4.88 0.37 24.21
C ARG A 152 4.55 1.72 23.59
N ARG A 153 5.54 2.61 23.60
CA ARG A 153 5.57 3.76 22.70
C ARG A 153 6.19 3.35 21.38
N LEU A 154 5.45 3.50 20.29
CA LEU A 154 5.86 3.12 18.94
C LEU A 154 5.92 4.35 18.03
N ASP A 155 6.86 4.35 17.09
CA ASP A 155 7.02 5.42 16.10
C ASP A 155 6.53 4.96 14.73
N PHE A 156 5.68 5.79 14.10
CA PHE A 156 5.07 5.49 12.81
C PHE A 156 5.30 6.61 11.81
N ALA A 157 5.59 6.24 10.57
CA ALA A 157 5.56 7.08 9.40
C ALA A 157 4.28 6.80 8.59
N ALA A 158 3.54 7.85 8.24
CA ALA A 158 2.34 7.79 7.41
C ALA A 158 2.18 9.09 6.60
N ASP A 159 2.41 9.02 5.28
CA ASP A 159 2.37 10.17 4.36
C ASP A 159 1.90 9.70 2.97
N PHE A 160 2.01 10.56 1.97
CA PHE A 160 1.81 10.28 0.56
C PHE A 160 0.42 9.71 0.24
N GLY A 161 -0.57 10.04 1.07
CA GLY A 161 -1.97 9.69 0.88
C GLY A 161 -2.37 8.28 1.35
N VAL A 162 -1.61 7.63 2.23
CA VAL A 162 -2.10 6.44 2.96
C VAL A 162 -3.17 6.81 3.99
N PHE A 163 -3.97 5.83 4.41
CA PHE A 163 -5.07 6.04 5.37
C PHE A 163 -4.56 6.46 6.77
N SER A 164 -5.33 7.33 7.43
CA SER A 164 -5.10 7.85 8.79
C SER A 164 -3.67 8.41 9.02
N PRO A 165 -3.23 9.44 8.26
CA PRO A 165 -1.96 10.08 8.54
C PRO A 165 -1.97 10.76 9.93
N GLY A 166 -0.85 10.68 10.64
CA GLY A 166 -0.60 11.40 11.89
C GLY A 166 -1.17 10.79 13.18
N HIS A 167 -1.96 9.71 13.11
CA HIS A 167 -2.41 8.98 14.30
C HIS A 167 -2.85 7.55 13.96
N VAL A 168 -2.90 6.69 14.99
CA VAL A 168 -3.54 5.36 14.90
C VAL A 168 -5.06 5.55 14.85
N ASP A 169 -5.72 4.96 13.85
CA ASP A 169 -7.18 5.03 13.69
C ASP A 169 -7.92 4.39 14.88
N GLU A 170 -9.12 4.87 15.20
CA GLU A 170 -9.91 4.41 16.35
C GLU A 170 -10.33 2.94 16.24
N GLY A 171 -10.67 2.47 15.03
CA GLY A 171 -10.95 1.06 14.81
C GLY A 171 -9.72 0.19 15.05
N THR A 172 -8.57 0.66 14.56
CA THR A 172 -7.26 0.04 14.77
C THR A 172 -6.91 -0.05 16.27
N ARG A 173 -7.12 1.03 17.03
CA ARG A 173 -6.92 1.06 18.49
C ARG A 173 -7.79 0.02 19.20
N LEU A 174 -9.09 -0.01 18.90
CA LEU A 174 -10.00 -0.97 19.50
C LEU A 174 -9.60 -2.42 19.18
N LEU A 175 -9.18 -2.71 17.95
CA LEU A 175 -8.70 -4.04 17.57
C LEU A 175 -7.42 -4.40 18.34
N LEU A 176 -6.46 -3.48 18.46
CA LEU A 176 -5.25 -3.69 19.27
C LEU A 176 -5.60 -4.04 20.71
N GLU A 177 -6.51 -3.31 21.37
CA GLU A 177 -6.94 -3.62 22.74
C GLU A 177 -7.47 -5.05 22.90
N VAL A 178 -8.24 -5.54 21.91
CA VAL A 178 -8.77 -6.91 21.90
C VAL A 178 -7.68 -7.93 21.60
N ALA A 179 -6.76 -7.62 20.67
CA ALA A 179 -5.65 -8.49 20.31
C ALA A 179 -4.65 -8.67 21.45
N LEU A 180 -4.31 -7.59 22.15
CA LEU A 180 -3.33 -7.58 23.25
C LEU A 180 -3.77 -8.37 24.49
N ARG A 181 -5.08 -8.61 24.65
CA ARG A 181 -5.64 -9.47 25.71
C ARG A 181 -5.75 -10.94 25.27
N GLY A 182 -5.38 -11.23 24.03
CA GLY A 182 -5.42 -12.56 23.44
C GLY A 182 -4.27 -13.47 23.88
N PRO A 183 -4.34 -14.78 23.57
CA PRO A 183 -3.21 -15.66 23.72
C PRO A 183 -2.09 -15.27 22.74
N ALA A 184 -0.84 -15.52 23.13
CA ALA A 184 0.30 -15.37 22.24
C ALA A 184 0.21 -16.34 21.04
N ALA A 185 0.76 -15.91 19.91
CA ALA A 185 0.83 -16.67 18.67
C ALA A 185 2.24 -16.57 18.07
N PRO A 186 2.77 -17.59 17.39
CA PRO A 186 4.08 -17.49 16.75
C PRO A 186 4.11 -16.46 15.61
N VAL A 187 2.96 -16.24 14.95
CA VAL A 187 2.85 -15.32 13.81
C VAL A 187 1.44 -14.74 13.73
N VAL A 188 1.35 -13.45 13.43
CA VAL A 188 0.10 -12.75 13.09
C VAL A 188 0.04 -12.43 11.60
N ALA A 189 -1.12 -12.62 10.97
CA ALA A 189 -1.41 -12.13 9.62
C ALA A 189 -2.23 -10.85 9.69
N ASP A 190 -1.81 -9.80 9.01
CA ASP A 190 -2.50 -8.51 8.93
C ASP A 190 -3.00 -8.26 7.51
N ILE A 191 -4.32 -8.33 7.31
CA ILE A 191 -4.96 -8.25 5.99
C ILE A 191 -5.50 -6.83 5.78
N GLY A 192 -4.98 -6.14 4.77
CA GLY A 192 -5.13 -4.69 4.66
C GLY A 192 -4.24 -3.97 5.68
N ILE A 193 -2.96 -4.33 5.71
CA ILE A 193 -1.98 -3.92 6.73
C ILE A 193 -1.81 -2.39 6.83
N GLY A 194 -2.11 -1.63 5.77
CA GLY A 194 -1.90 -0.19 5.75
C GLY A 194 -0.43 0.16 6.01
N TYR A 195 -0.16 1.15 6.87
CA TYR A 195 1.21 1.47 7.32
C TYR A 195 1.70 0.56 8.46
N GLY A 196 1.00 -0.54 8.76
CA GLY A 196 1.41 -1.58 9.72
C GLY A 196 1.12 -1.35 11.21
N PRO A 197 0.14 -0.55 11.67
CA PRO A 197 -0.07 -0.35 13.10
C PRO A 197 -0.51 -1.61 13.85
N LEU A 198 -1.34 -2.47 13.25
CA LEU A 198 -1.79 -3.71 13.88
C LEU A 198 -0.64 -4.72 14.00
N ALA A 199 0.00 -5.05 12.87
CA ALA A 199 1.17 -5.92 12.82
C ALA A 199 2.27 -5.47 13.81
N THR A 200 2.66 -4.20 13.76
CA THR A 200 3.72 -3.64 14.61
C THR A 200 3.31 -3.66 16.09
N GLY A 201 2.09 -3.20 16.40
CA GLY A 201 1.58 -3.14 17.76
C GLY A 201 1.48 -4.51 18.43
N ILE A 202 1.02 -5.53 17.71
CA ILE A 202 0.87 -6.90 18.21
C ILE A 202 2.24 -7.53 18.49
N VAL A 203 3.20 -7.39 17.58
CA VAL A 203 4.54 -7.98 17.73
C VAL A 203 5.35 -7.26 18.82
N ALA A 204 5.36 -5.92 18.84
CA ALA A 204 6.12 -5.14 19.81
C ALA A 204 5.66 -5.34 21.27
N ASN A 205 4.40 -5.73 21.47
CA ASN A 205 3.83 -6.09 22.77
C ASN A 205 3.98 -7.58 23.11
N GLY A 206 4.66 -8.38 22.28
CA GLY A 206 4.95 -9.79 22.57
C GLY A 206 3.78 -10.75 22.38
N VAL A 207 2.70 -10.31 21.73
CA VAL A 207 1.57 -11.20 21.38
C VAL A 207 1.93 -12.07 20.18
N ALA A 208 2.81 -11.58 19.30
CA ALA A 208 3.41 -12.39 18.25
C ALA A 208 4.91 -12.20 18.14
N GLU A 209 5.62 -13.22 17.64
CA GLU A 209 7.07 -13.14 17.40
C GLU A 209 7.40 -12.41 16.08
N ARG A 210 6.49 -12.51 15.10
CA ARG A 210 6.61 -11.87 13.78
C ARG A 210 5.24 -11.64 13.15
N ALA A 211 5.21 -10.81 12.12
CA ALA A 211 4.03 -10.55 11.32
C ALA A 211 4.23 -10.93 9.84
N VAL A 212 3.12 -11.32 9.20
CA VAL A 212 2.99 -11.34 7.74
C VAL A 212 1.82 -10.44 7.36
N GLY A 213 1.85 -9.77 6.21
CA GLY A 213 0.76 -8.86 5.84
C GLY A 213 0.47 -8.80 4.37
N THR A 214 -0.75 -8.39 4.03
CA THR A 214 -1.13 -8.07 2.65
C THR A 214 -1.75 -6.68 2.57
N ASP A 215 -1.47 -5.97 1.47
CA ASP A 215 -2.22 -4.77 1.10
C ASP A 215 -2.32 -4.68 -0.42
N ILE A 216 -3.36 -4.00 -0.89
CA ILE A 216 -3.49 -3.64 -2.30
C ILE A 216 -2.60 -2.46 -2.67
N ASP A 217 -2.14 -1.68 -1.69
CA ASP A 217 -1.34 -0.47 -1.85
C ASP A 217 0.14 -0.75 -1.58
N ALA A 218 0.96 -0.79 -2.64
CA ALA A 218 2.39 -1.04 -2.52
C ALA A 218 3.13 0.09 -1.77
N LEU A 219 2.55 1.29 -1.68
CA LEU A 219 3.10 2.39 -0.88
C LEU A 219 2.82 2.20 0.61
N ALA A 220 1.64 1.68 0.95
CA ALA A 220 1.32 1.29 2.32
C ALA A 220 2.27 0.20 2.81
N LEU A 221 2.55 -0.81 1.97
CA LEU A 221 3.53 -1.85 2.28
C LEU A 221 4.95 -1.31 2.52
N TRP A 222 5.40 -0.33 1.73
CA TRP A 222 6.68 0.32 1.97
C TRP A 222 6.72 1.01 3.35
N LEU A 223 5.66 1.73 3.72
CA LEU A 223 5.56 2.36 5.04
C LEU A 223 5.44 1.32 6.17
N ALA A 224 4.71 0.22 5.96
CA ALA A 224 4.61 -0.87 6.92
C ALA A 224 5.96 -1.51 7.22
N LEU A 225 6.76 -1.80 6.19
CA LEU A 225 8.12 -2.33 6.34
C LEU A 225 9.02 -1.33 7.08
N ARG A 226 8.97 -0.04 6.73
CA ARG A 226 9.74 1.01 7.40
C ARG A 226 9.35 1.15 8.88
N ASN A 227 8.06 1.11 9.19
CA ASN A 227 7.56 1.21 10.55
C ASN A 227 7.91 -0.03 11.37
N ALA A 228 7.82 -1.21 10.77
CA ALA A 228 8.23 -2.44 11.42
C ALA A 228 9.73 -2.39 11.78
N ASP A 229 10.59 -1.98 10.84
CA ASP A 229 12.03 -1.82 11.06
C ASP A 229 12.34 -0.80 12.18
N ALA A 230 11.70 0.37 12.15
CA ALA A 230 11.87 1.41 13.17
C ALA A 230 11.48 0.94 14.59
N ASN A 231 10.61 -0.05 14.71
CA ASN A 231 10.16 -0.62 15.98
C ASN A 231 10.73 -2.02 16.27
N GLY A 232 11.70 -2.50 15.47
CA GLY A 232 12.35 -3.80 15.68
C GLY A 232 11.41 -5.00 15.48
N VAL A 233 10.40 -4.87 14.62
CA VAL A 233 9.38 -5.88 14.35
C VAL A 233 9.72 -6.66 13.07
N PRO A 234 9.85 -8.00 13.12
CA PRO A 234 9.98 -8.81 11.91
C PRO A 234 8.66 -8.83 11.13
N LEU A 235 8.69 -8.34 9.89
CA LEU A 235 7.53 -8.25 9.00
C LEU A 235 7.90 -8.71 7.58
N SER A 236 7.06 -9.54 6.98
CA SER A 236 7.07 -9.82 5.53
C SER A 236 5.72 -9.47 4.92
N VAL A 237 5.71 -8.91 3.72
CA VAL A 237 4.49 -8.41 3.07
C VAL A 237 4.32 -8.96 1.66
N GLU A 238 3.08 -8.98 1.18
CA GLU A 238 2.70 -9.35 -0.17
C GLU A 238 1.71 -8.31 -0.73
N CYS A 239 1.93 -7.84 -1.96
CA CYS A 239 1.00 -6.89 -2.60
C CYS A 239 -0.15 -7.62 -3.28
N SER A 240 -1.23 -7.84 -2.53
CA SER A 240 -2.38 -8.60 -2.99
C SER A 240 -3.69 -8.15 -2.34
N ALA A 241 -4.78 -8.27 -3.11
CA ALA A 241 -6.13 -8.15 -2.59
C ALA A 241 -6.65 -9.45 -1.96
N ASP A 242 -5.98 -10.58 -2.20
CA ASP A 242 -6.38 -11.89 -1.71
C ASP A 242 -5.85 -12.11 -0.28
N PRO A 243 -6.72 -12.28 0.73
CA PRO A 243 -6.29 -12.66 2.07
C PRO A 243 -5.54 -13.98 2.09
N GLY A 244 -5.65 -14.85 1.08
CA GLY A 244 -4.91 -16.10 0.93
C GLY A 244 -3.49 -15.96 0.39
N ALA A 245 -3.04 -14.76 0.01
CA ALA A 245 -1.72 -14.55 -0.59
C ALA A 245 -0.54 -14.76 0.37
N VAL A 246 -0.79 -14.68 1.68
CA VAL A 246 0.17 -15.09 2.73
C VAL A 246 -0.26 -16.42 3.36
N PRO A 247 0.61 -17.20 4.02
CA PRO A 247 0.20 -18.44 4.68
C PRO A 247 -0.85 -18.22 5.78
N PRO A 248 -1.73 -19.21 6.06
CA PRO A 248 -2.61 -19.19 7.24
C PRO A 248 -1.80 -19.11 8.54
N THR A 249 -2.30 -18.36 9.51
CA THR A 249 -1.64 -18.08 10.79
C THR A 249 -2.60 -18.31 11.97
N PRO A 250 -2.10 -18.58 13.19
CA PRO A 250 -2.97 -18.75 14.36
C PRO A 250 -3.78 -17.51 14.74
N LEU A 251 -3.29 -16.31 14.40
CA LEU A 251 -3.99 -15.04 14.55
C LEU A 251 -4.01 -14.30 13.22
N THR A 252 -5.19 -13.90 12.77
CA THR A 252 -5.41 -12.97 11.65
C THR A 252 -6.13 -11.73 12.15
N VAL A 253 -5.68 -10.56 11.72
CA VAL A 253 -6.29 -9.27 12.03
C VAL A 253 -6.64 -8.51 10.75
N CYS A 254 -7.71 -7.72 10.77
CA CYS A 254 -8.12 -6.88 9.65
C CYS A 254 -8.91 -5.67 10.13
N ASN A 255 -8.46 -4.46 9.77
CA ASN A 255 -9.31 -3.27 9.81
C ASN A 255 -10.02 -3.13 8.46
N VAL A 256 -11.28 -3.54 8.43
CA VAL A 256 -12.02 -3.72 7.19
C VAL A 256 -12.35 -2.34 6.59
N PRO A 257 -11.98 -2.08 5.32
CA PRO A 257 -12.16 -0.77 4.72
C PRO A 257 -13.64 -0.39 4.58
N THR A 258 -13.96 0.88 4.80
CA THR A 258 -15.32 1.40 4.79
C THR A 258 -15.85 1.72 3.39
N HIS A 259 -14.97 2.16 2.48
CA HIS A 259 -15.32 2.62 1.13
C HIS A 259 -14.93 1.61 0.05
N ILE A 260 -15.39 0.37 0.18
CA ILE A 260 -15.26 -0.67 -0.85
C ILE A 260 -16.64 -1.11 -1.36
N ASP A 261 -16.71 -1.45 -2.65
CA ASP A 261 -17.94 -1.94 -3.26
C ASP A 261 -18.36 -3.32 -2.72
N ALA A 262 -19.58 -3.75 -3.05
CA ALA A 262 -20.15 -4.99 -2.55
C ALA A 262 -19.39 -6.25 -3.00
N ALA A 263 -18.85 -6.25 -4.22
CA ALA A 263 -18.12 -7.39 -4.77
C ALA A 263 -16.76 -7.55 -4.08
N ARG A 264 -16.00 -6.45 -3.93
CA ARG A 264 -14.74 -6.42 -3.18
C ARG A 264 -14.96 -6.76 -1.70
N SER A 265 -16.06 -6.29 -1.10
CA SER A 265 -16.43 -6.64 0.28
C SER A 265 -16.65 -8.15 0.43
N ALA A 266 -17.41 -8.76 -0.49
CA ALA A 266 -17.68 -10.18 -0.47
C ALA A 266 -16.40 -11.01 -0.65
N ALA A 267 -15.53 -10.63 -1.61
CA ALA A 267 -14.26 -11.30 -1.85
C ALA A 267 -13.34 -11.25 -0.61
N LEU A 268 -13.17 -10.07 -0.01
CA LEU A 268 -12.40 -9.90 1.24
C LEU A 268 -12.97 -10.80 2.34
N MET A 269 -14.28 -10.76 2.57
CA MET A 269 -14.91 -11.56 3.62
C MET A 269 -14.78 -13.07 3.36
N THR A 270 -14.89 -13.55 2.13
CA THR A 270 -14.63 -14.96 1.82
C THR A 270 -13.24 -15.40 2.28
N GLY A 271 -12.20 -14.61 2.01
CA GLY A 271 -10.85 -14.89 2.47
C GLY A 271 -10.71 -14.83 4.00
N LEU A 272 -11.25 -13.79 4.64
CA LEU A 272 -11.23 -13.66 6.09
C LEU A 272 -11.96 -14.81 6.80
N LEU A 273 -13.10 -15.25 6.29
CA LEU A 273 -13.85 -16.38 6.86
C LEU A 273 -13.09 -17.70 6.73
N ALA A 274 -12.31 -17.89 5.67
CA ALA A 274 -11.38 -19.03 5.57
C ALA A 274 -10.26 -18.96 6.63
N ARG A 275 -9.79 -17.76 6.97
CA ARG A 275 -8.85 -17.53 8.08
C ARG A 275 -9.46 -17.86 9.43
N ALA A 276 -10.71 -17.44 9.68
CA ALA A 276 -11.42 -17.78 10.91
C ALA A 276 -11.60 -19.29 11.12
N ARG A 277 -11.65 -20.09 10.04
CA ARG A 277 -11.70 -21.57 10.12
C ARG A 277 -10.36 -22.23 10.39
N SER A 278 -9.25 -21.52 10.16
CA SER A 278 -7.88 -22.04 10.33
C SER A 278 -7.14 -21.44 11.53
N GLY A 279 -7.72 -20.43 12.18
CA GLY A 279 -7.16 -19.74 13.33
C GLY A 279 -8.15 -18.72 13.89
N ARG A 280 -7.68 -17.85 14.80
CA ARG A 280 -8.49 -16.75 15.33
C ARG A 280 -8.48 -15.58 14.35
N LEU A 281 -9.66 -15.07 14.00
CA LEU A 281 -9.81 -13.83 13.24
C LEU A 281 -10.33 -12.70 14.15
N LEU A 282 -9.63 -11.58 14.16
CA LEU A 282 -10.12 -10.30 14.68
C LEU A 282 -10.36 -9.35 13.52
N ALA A 283 -11.62 -9.00 13.26
CA ALA A 283 -11.98 -8.04 12.21
C ALA A 283 -12.71 -6.85 12.81
N VAL A 284 -12.21 -5.64 12.62
CA VAL A 284 -12.89 -4.42 13.05
C VAL A 284 -13.62 -3.77 11.89
N VAL A 285 -14.84 -3.31 12.14
CA VAL A 285 -15.65 -2.54 11.20
C VAL A 285 -16.21 -1.30 11.88
N HIS A 286 -16.53 -0.28 11.10
CA HIS A 286 -17.33 0.84 11.59
C HIS A 286 -18.72 0.35 12.05
N ALA A 287 -19.23 0.90 13.16
CA ALA A 287 -20.47 0.45 13.80
C ALA A 287 -21.69 0.51 12.87
N SER A 288 -21.74 1.50 11.96
CA SER A 288 -22.83 1.59 10.96
C SER A 288 -22.85 0.43 9.95
N LEU A 289 -21.74 -0.31 9.81
CA LEU A 289 -21.61 -1.47 8.92
C LEU A 289 -21.71 -2.80 9.69
N ALA A 290 -21.77 -2.77 11.02
CA ALA A 290 -21.65 -3.97 11.85
C ALA A 290 -22.69 -5.04 11.53
N GLU A 291 -23.95 -4.66 11.29
CA GLU A 291 -25.00 -5.62 10.93
C GLU A 291 -24.83 -6.19 9.51
N ARG A 292 -24.26 -5.42 8.58
CA ARG A 292 -23.91 -5.93 7.25
C ARG A 292 -22.82 -6.99 7.35
N TYR A 293 -21.78 -6.74 8.15
CA TYR A 293 -20.67 -7.65 8.30
C TYR A 293 -20.98 -8.88 9.16
N ALA A 294 -21.86 -8.75 10.16
CA ALA A 294 -22.36 -9.88 10.95
C ALA A 294 -23.04 -10.95 10.07
N ARG A 295 -23.74 -10.54 9.00
CA ARG A 295 -24.36 -11.49 8.06
C ARG A 295 -23.34 -12.39 7.36
N TYR A 296 -22.18 -11.87 6.95
CA TYR A 296 -21.13 -12.71 6.35
C TYR A 296 -20.67 -13.83 7.30
N PHE A 297 -20.53 -13.54 8.60
CA PHE A 297 -20.20 -14.56 9.59
C PHE A 297 -21.32 -15.60 9.75
N ALA A 298 -22.57 -15.13 9.88
CA ALA A 298 -23.74 -16.00 10.02
C ALA A 298 -23.92 -16.93 8.80
N ASP A 299 -23.81 -16.39 7.59
CA ASP A 299 -23.90 -17.14 6.33
C ASP A 299 -22.79 -18.20 6.20
N ALA A 300 -21.64 -17.96 6.86
CA ALA A 300 -20.52 -18.89 6.93
C ALA A 300 -20.61 -19.92 8.07
N GLY A 301 -21.68 -19.88 8.87
CA GLY A 301 -21.88 -20.74 10.04
C GLY A 301 -21.05 -20.35 11.27
N LEU A 302 -20.56 -19.10 11.34
CA LEU A 302 -19.73 -18.59 12.43
C LEU A 302 -20.52 -17.62 13.32
N SER A 303 -20.29 -17.71 14.63
CA SER A 303 -20.89 -16.84 15.64
C SER A 303 -19.82 -16.06 16.39
N PRO A 304 -19.30 -14.95 15.82
CA PRO A 304 -18.22 -14.19 16.44
C PRO A 304 -18.65 -13.50 17.72
N VAL A 305 -17.74 -13.45 18.70
CA VAL A 305 -17.89 -12.56 19.86
C VAL A 305 -17.72 -11.12 19.38
N ARG A 306 -18.57 -10.21 19.84
CA ARG A 306 -18.52 -8.79 19.49
C ARG A 306 -17.91 -8.00 20.64
N HIS A 307 -16.91 -7.17 20.35
CA HIS A 307 -16.35 -6.19 21.26
C HIS A 307 -16.69 -4.78 20.73
N PRO A 308 -17.74 -4.13 21.28
CA PRO A 308 -18.14 -2.81 20.82
C PRO A 308 -17.24 -1.72 21.41
N GLY A 309 -16.89 -0.74 20.59
CA GLY A 309 -16.37 0.56 20.99
C GLY A 309 -17.33 1.68 20.56
N PRO A 310 -16.94 2.96 20.71
CA PRO A 310 -17.82 4.10 20.45
C PRO A 310 -18.31 4.20 18.99
N GLN A 311 -17.43 3.91 18.02
CA GLN A 311 -17.71 4.03 16.58
C GLN A 311 -17.38 2.75 15.79
N HIS A 312 -16.86 1.73 16.46
CA HIS A 312 -16.34 0.52 15.83
C HIS A 312 -16.77 -0.72 16.60
N VAL A 313 -16.80 -1.86 15.92
CA VAL A 313 -17.06 -3.18 16.53
C VAL A 313 -16.00 -4.15 16.05
N VAL A 314 -15.29 -4.79 16.97
CA VAL A 314 -14.40 -5.91 16.65
C VAL A 314 -15.19 -7.21 16.74
N PHE A 315 -15.12 -8.00 15.68
CA PHE A 315 -15.57 -9.39 15.64
C PHE A 315 -14.39 -10.31 15.96
N ASP A 316 -14.52 -11.14 16.99
CA ASP A 316 -13.60 -12.22 17.33
C ASP A 316 -14.22 -13.56 16.93
N ALA A 317 -13.73 -14.12 15.83
CA ALA A 317 -14.26 -15.32 15.21
C ALA A 317 -13.25 -16.46 15.26
N ARG A 318 -13.76 -17.68 15.50
CA ARG A 318 -13.05 -18.96 15.40
C ARG A 318 -14.02 -20.00 14.84
N GLY A 319 -13.55 -20.85 13.93
CA GLY A 319 -14.30 -21.95 13.33
C GLY A 319 -14.22 -23.25 14.12
#